data_AF-M6ZYD3-F1
#
_entry.id   AF-M6ZYD3-F1
#
_cell.length_a   1.000
_cell.length_b   1.000
_cell.length_c   1.000
_cell.angle_alpha   90.00
_cell.angle_beta   90.00
_cell.angle_gamma   90.00
#
_symmetry.space_group_name_H-M   'P 1'
#
loop_
_entity.id
_entity.type
_entity.pdbx_description
1 polymer ?
#
loop_
_entity_poly.entity_id
_entity_poly.type
_entity_poly.pdbx_seq_one_letter_code
_entity_poly.pdbx_strand_id
1 'polypeptide(L)'
;MGRVLSVCWMGGELSVFSFAAPIYATVSVPETSEVNFITTLQSVVKKMKWYIFFFLLLGPITIFQDTIITPNDHRNLFLFFFVFYIFLILYISTLLYFKIRYRVIFSIMPLLILFLLMSDGITTKAGQWNVQGVDPEIHVRGIRHQLFLNWHKLCDFIFGDVKTDPLIKIEDFLFSISKSRFND
;
A
#
# COMPACT_ATOMS: atom_id res chain seq x y z
N MET A 1 25.73 -2.25 -9.15
CA MET A 1 25.06 -1.04 -8.63
C MET A 1 23.93 -0.64 -9.58
N GLY A 2 22.82 -1.40 -9.60
CA GLY A 2 21.77 -1.21 -10.62
C GLY A 2 20.51 -2.08 -10.47
N ARG A 3 20.20 -2.58 -9.26
CA ARG A 3 18.98 -3.39 -9.00
C ARG A 3 18.20 -2.88 -7.78
N VAL A 4 18.23 -1.58 -7.53
CA VAL A 4 17.52 -0.95 -6.38
C VAL A 4 16.16 -0.37 -6.80
N LEU A 5 15.86 -0.37 -8.09
CA LEU A 5 14.67 0.26 -8.68
C LEU A 5 13.72 -0.70 -9.39
N SER A 6 13.90 -2.02 -9.23
CA SER A 6 12.82 -2.96 -9.56
C SER A 6 11.87 -2.98 -8.37
N VAL A 7 11.14 -1.87 -8.24
CA VAL A 7 10.02 -1.76 -7.34
C VAL A 7 9.06 -2.86 -7.74
N CYS A 8 8.67 -3.74 -6.82
CA CYS A 8 7.48 -4.57 -7.05
C CYS A 8 6.38 -3.65 -7.57
N TRP A 9 5.68 -4.08 -8.61
CA TRP A 9 4.67 -3.27 -9.31
C TRP A 9 3.74 -2.56 -8.32
N MET A 10 3.38 -3.29 -7.27
CA MET A 10 2.65 -2.83 -6.09
C MET A 10 3.33 -1.64 -5.40
N GLY A 11 4.60 -1.75 -4.99
CA GLY A 11 5.33 -0.64 -4.34
C GLY A 11 5.54 0.59 -5.25
N GLY A 12 5.62 0.41 -6.57
CA GLY A 12 5.91 1.48 -7.53
C GLY A 12 4.67 2.30 -7.86
N GLU A 13 3.60 1.63 -8.22
CA GLU A 13 2.35 2.31 -8.56
C GLU A 13 1.62 2.81 -7.31
N LEU A 14 1.54 2.00 -6.24
CA LEU A 14 0.89 2.45 -5.00
C LEU A 14 1.66 3.59 -4.34
N SER A 15 2.99 3.63 -4.44
CA SER A 15 3.73 4.81 -3.97
C SER A 15 3.38 6.04 -4.81
N VAL A 16 3.42 5.98 -6.14
CA VAL A 16 3.07 7.13 -6.99
C VAL A 16 1.64 7.63 -6.73
N PHE A 17 0.65 6.73 -6.60
CA PHE A 17 -0.73 7.10 -6.26
C PHE A 17 -0.86 7.66 -4.84
N SER A 18 -0.08 7.15 -3.88
CA SER A 18 -0.03 7.66 -2.50
C SER A 18 0.56 9.07 -2.43
N PHE A 19 1.47 9.43 -3.34
CA PHE A 19 2.11 10.75 -3.33
C PHE A 19 1.21 11.85 -3.89
N ALA A 20 0.43 11.56 -4.94
CA ALA A 20 -0.44 12.56 -5.56
C ALA A 20 -1.73 12.83 -4.74
N ALA A 21 -2.29 11.80 -4.10
CA ALA A 21 -3.56 11.88 -3.38
C ALA A 21 -3.63 12.97 -2.27
N PRO A 22 -2.65 13.09 -1.35
CA PRO A 22 -2.70 14.08 -0.27
C PRO A 22 -2.48 15.51 -0.76
N ILE A 23 -1.59 15.71 -1.75
CA ILE A 23 -1.38 17.02 -2.38
C ILE A 23 -2.67 17.45 -3.07
N TYR A 24 -3.28 16.57 -3.85
CA TYR A 24 -4.55 16.82 -4.51
C TYR A 24 -5.66 17.19 -3.51
N ALA A 25 -5.81 16.45 -2.41
CA ALA A 25 -6.78 16.75 -1.36
C ALA A 25 -6.51 18.11 -0.70
N THR A 26 -5.25 18.42 -0.41
CA THR A 26 -4.84 19.68 0.26
C THR A 26 -5.11 20.92 -0.60
N VAL A 27 -4.97 20.81 -1.92
CA VAL A 27 -5.20 21.92 -2.87
C VAL A 27 -6.69 22.02 -3.25
N SER A 28 -7.39 20.88 -3.33
CA SER A 28 -8.76 20.82 -3.86
C SER A 28 -9.85 21.06 -2.84
N VAL A 29 -9.54 21.01 -1.54
CA VAL A 29 -10.47 21.38 -0.47
C VAL A 29 -10.26 22.87 -0.17
N PRO A 30 -11.21 23.74 -0.54
CA PRO A 30 -11.09 25.17 -0.29
C PRO A 30 -11.09 25.44 1.22
N GLU A 31 -10.44 26.53 1.62
CA GLU A 31 -10.54 27.04 2.99
C GLU A 31 -11.96 27.55 3.24
N THR A 32 -12.82 26.69 3.76
CA THR A 32 -14.16 27.11 4.18
C THR A 32 -14.12 27.59 5.62
N SER A 33 -14.68 28.78 5.86
CA SER A 33 -14.90 29.31 7.20
C SER A 33 -16.00 28.50 7.90
N GLU A 34 -15.71 28.03 9.12
CA GLU A 34 -16.69 27.41 10.04
C GLU A 34 -17.28 26.06 9.61
N VAL A 35 -16.42 25.06 9.41
CA VAL A 35 -16.87 23.67 9.31
C VAL A 35 -16.22 22.82 10.38
N ASN A 36 -17.00 21.92 10.98
CA ASN A 36 -16.51 20.98 12.00
C ASN A 36 -15.50 19.98 11.39
N PHE A 37 -14.68 19.34 12.22
CA PHE A 37 -13.68 18.39 11.73
C PHE A 37 -14.28 17.25 10.87
N ILE A 38 -15.49 16.78 11.21
CA ILE A 38 -16.18 15.69 10.51
C ILE A 38 -16.48 16.07 9.05
N THR A 39 -16.94 17.29 8.79
CA THR A 39 -17.21 17.77 7.43
C THR A 39 -15.94 18.00 6.62
N THR A 40 -14.85 18.43 7.27
CA THR A 40 -13.50 18.46 6.65
C THR A 40 -13.07 17.05 6.24
N LEU A 41 -13.19 16.08 7.16
CA LEU A 41 -12.87 14.68 6.90
C LEU A 41 -13.69 14.11 5.73
N GLN A 42 -15.00 14.33 5.72
CA GLN A 42 -15.87 13.93 4.62
C GLN A 42 -15.45 14.54 3.28
N SER A 43 -15.02 15.81 3.30
CA SER A 43 -14.55 16.52 2.10
C SER A 43 -13.23 15.92 1.59
N VAL A 44 -12.28 15.63 2.48
CA VAL A 44 -11.02 14.95 2.14
C VAL A 44 -11.29 13.56 1.55
N VAL A 45 -12.11 12.74 2.22
CA VAL A 45 -12.48 11.41 1.72
C VAL A 45 -13.17 11.51 0.36
N LYS A 46 -14.09 12.46 0.16
CA LYS A 46 -14.76 12.67 -1.13
C LYS A 46 -13.78 13.05 -2.24
N LYS A 47 -12.73 13.83 -1.94
CA LYS A 47 -11.69 14.19 -2.91
C LYS A 47 -10.75 13.02 -3.19
N MET A 48 -10.42 12.23 -2.18
CA MET A 48 -9.53 11.07 -2.30
C MET A 48 -10.24 9.80 -2.78
N LYS A 49 -11.58 9.80 -2.93
CA LYS A 49 -12.39 8.60 -3.19
C LYS A 49 -11.88 7.74 -4.34
N TRP A 50 -11.41 8.35 -5.43
CA TRP A 50 -10.91 7.61 -6.59
C TRP A 50 -9.55 6.98 -6.29
N TYR A 51 -8.67 7.68 -5.59
CA TYR A 51 -7.40 7.12 -5.13
C TYR A 51 -7.61 5.95 -4.15
N ILE A 52 -8.57 6.09 -3.22
CA ILE A 52 -8.97 5.02 -2.30
C ILE A 52 -9.56 3.84 -3.09
N PHE A 53 -10.43 4.10 -4.05
CA PHE A 53 -11.03 3.05 -4.88
C PHE A 53 -9.98 2.30 -5.70
N PHE A 54 -9.07 3.01 -6.37
CA PHE A 54 -7.97 2.39 -7.11
C PHE A 54 -7.04 1.62 -6.20
N PHE A 55 -6.71 2.14 -5.01
CA PHE A 55 -5.94 1.43 -3.99
C PHE A 55 -6.59 0.10 -3.60
N LEU A 56 -7.89 0.12 -3.28
CA LEU A 56 -8.64 -1.06 -2.84
C LEU A 56 -8.89 -2.07 -3.96
N LEU A 57 -8.90 -1.63 -5.22
CA LEU A 57 -9.13 -2.50 -6.38
C LEU A 57 -7.82 -3.08 -6.92
N LEU A 58 -6.80 -2.24 -7.15
CA LEU A 58 -5.51 -2.66 -7.72
C LEU A 58 -4.63 -3.38 -6.69
N GLY A 59 -4.73 -3.01 -5.41
CA GLY A 59 -3.95 -3.63 -4.33
C GLY A 59 -4.17 -5.15 -4.25
N PRO A 60 -5.41 -5.66 -4.25
CA PRO A 60 -5.68 -7.10 -4.25
C PRO A 60 -5.48 -7.79 -5.61
N ILE A 61 -5.75 -7.11 -6.73
CA ILE A 61 -5.61 -7.73 -8.07
C ILE A 61 -4.14 -8.04 -8.39
N THR A 62 -3.22 -7.22 -7.90
CA THR A 62 -1.78 -7.42 -8.12
C THR A 62 -1.21 -8.64 -7.38
N ILE A 63 -1.95 -9.24 -6.42
CA ILE A 63 -1.59 -10.53 -5.77
C ILE A 63 -1.36 -11.62 -6.83
N PHE A 64 -2.19 -11.63 -7.87
CA PHE A 64 -2.20 -12.69 -8.89
C PHE A 64 -1.10 -12.53 -9.94
N GLN A 65 -0.47 -11.36 -10.01
CA GLN A 65 0.51 -11.04 -11.06
C GLN A 65 1.95 -11.18 -10.57
N ASP A 66 2.20 -11.05 -9.26
CA ASP A 66 3.55 -11.00 -8.72
C ASP A 66 3.96 -12.37 -8.13
N THR A 67 4.46 -13.27 -8.99
CA THR A 67 4.98 -14.61 -8.61
C THR A 67 6.23 -14.56 -7.71
N ILE A 68 6.70 -13.36 -7.37
CA ILE A 68 7.96 -13.11 -6.68
C ILE A 68 7.74 -12.80 -5.19
N ILE A 69 6.51 -12.53 -4.75
CA ILE A 69 6.15 -12.24 -3.35
C ILE A 69 5.26 -13.36 -2.80
N THR A 70 5.46 -13.75 -1.52
CA THR A 70 4.55 -14.69 -0.87
C THR A 70 3.17 -14.04 -0.62
N PRO A 71 2.07 -14.81 -0.62
CA PRO A 71 0.74 -14.26 -0.33
C PRO A 71 0.65 -13.51 1.02
N ASN A 72 1.40 -13.97 2.02
CA ASN A 72 1.52 -13.31 3.32
C ASN A 72 2.20 -11.95 3.20
N ASP A 73 3.35 -11.87 2.52
CA ASP A 73 4.09 -10.61 2.36
C ASP A 73 3.28 -9.58 1.58
N HIS A 74 2.52 -10.00 0.57
CA HIS A 74 1.60 -9.13 -0.15
C HIS A 74 0.50 -8.59 0.76
N ARG A 75 -0.18 -9.46 1.51
CA ARG A 75 -1.20 -9.05 2.48
C ARG A 75 -0.63 -8.05 3.47
N ASN A 76 0.54 -8.33 4.03
CA ASN A 76 1.17 -7.50 5.04
C ASN A 76 1.51 -6.11 4.48
N LEU A 77 2.01 -6.05 3.24
CA LEU A 77 2.28 -4.80 2.54
C LEU A 77 0.99 -4.02 2.23
N PHE A 78 -0.06 -4.71 1.76
CA PHE A 78 -1.37 -4.09 1.53
C PHE A 78 -1.93 -3.47 2.81
N LEU A 79 -1.88 -4.21 3.93
CA LEU A 79 -2.32 -3.73 5.24
C LEU A 79 -1.50 -2.52 5.71
N PHE A 80 -0.19 -2.52 5.47
CA PHE A 80 0.66 -1.38 5.79
C PHE A 80 0.19 -0.12 5.07
N PHE A 81 0.01 -0.19 3.75
CA PHE A 81 -0.47 0.96 2.99
C PHE A 81 -1.91 1.34 3.34
N PHE A 82 -2.77 0.39 3.70
CA PHE A 82 -4.12 0.67 4.16
C PHE A 82 -4.10 1.53 5.44
N VAL A 83 -3.31 1.14 6.44
CA VAL A 83 -3.13 1.91 7.67
C VAL A 83 -2.50 3.26 7.37
N PHE A 84 -1.50 3.32 6.49
CA PHE A 84 -0.86 4.56 6.08
C PHE A 84 -1.85 5.51 5.39
N TYR A 85 -2.74 5.03 4.52
CA TYR A 85 -3.78 5.83 3.87
C TYR A 85 -4.79 6.40 4.87
N ILE A 86 -5.20 5.61 5.87
CA ILE A 86 -6.07 6.09 6.96
C ILE A 86 -5.38 7.22 7.71
N PHE A 87 -4.12 7.02 8.09
CA PHE A 87 -3.31 8.05 8.73
C PHE A 87 -3.23 9.32 7.88
N LEU A 88 -2.99 9.17 6.58
CA LEU A 88 -2.87 10.29 5.64
C LEU A 88 -4.16 11.09 5.54
N ILE A 89 -5.32 10.43 5.46
CA ILE A 89 -6.63 11.08 5.43
C ILE A 89 -6.83 11.93 6.70
N LEU A 90 -6.55 11.37 7.88
CA LEU A 90 -6.68 12.07 9.16
C LEU A 90 -5.69 13.24 9.27
N TYR A 91 -4.45 13.03 8.84
CA TYR A 91 -3.39 14.03 8.87
C TYR A 91 -3.73 15.23 7.97
N ILE A 92 -4.14 15.00 6.71
CA ILE A 92 -4.56 16.07 5.79
C ILE A 92 -5.81 16.78 6.31
N SER A 93 -6.77 16.05 6.85
CA SER A 93 -7.97 16.65 7.48
C SER A 93 -7.59 17.57 8.63
N THR A 94 -6.58 17.18 9.43
CA THR A 94 -6.05 17.99 10.54
C THR A 94 -5.36 19.26 10.02
N LEU A 95 -4.50 19.15 9.00
CA LEU A 95 -3.84 20.30 8.38
C LEU A 95 -4.84 21.33 7.83
N LEU A 96 -5.92 20.84 7.19
CA LEU A 96 -6.98 21.68 6.64
C LEU A 96 -7.85 22.30 7.74
N TYR A 97 -8.24 21.52 8.74
CA TYR A 97 -9.07 21.97 9.86
C TYR A 97 -8.39 23.11 10.65
N PHE A 98 -7.09 22.97 10.94
CA PHE A 98 -6.33 24.02 11.62
C PHE A 98 -5.85 25.15 10.71
N LYS A 99 -6.21 25.13 9.42
CA LYS A 99 -5.85 26.17 8.43
C LYS A 99 -4.35 26.46 8.40
N ILE A 100 -3.53 25.40 8.42
CA ILE A 100 -2.06 25.53 8.43
C ILE A 100 -1.60 26.26 7.15
N ARG A 101 -0.86 27.36 7.31
CA ARG A 101 -0.43 28.26 6.22
C ARG A 101 0.38 27.56 5.13
N TYR A 102 1.27 26.65 5.52
CA TYR A 102 2.14 25.89 4.60
C TYR A 102 1.67 24.44 4.42
N ARG A 103 0.35 24.19 4.48
CA ARG A 103 -0.22 22.83 4.43
C ARG A 103 0.25 21.97 3.25
N VAL A 104 0.56 22.57 2.10
CA VAL A 104 1.09 21.83 0.92
C VAL A 104 2.50 21.29 1.17
N ILE A 105 3.33 22.02 1.92
CA ILE A 105 4.67 21.54 2.29
C ILE A 105 4.52 20.43 3.34
N PHE A 106 3.65 20.65 4.33
CA PHE A 106 3.41 19.67 5.38
C PHE A 106 2.71 18.40 4.90
N SER A 107 1.93 18.45 3.81
CA SER A 107 1.30 17.26 3.22
C SER A 107 2.30 16.30 2.57
N ILE A 108 3.51 16.76 2.24
CA ILE A 108 4.58 15.95 1.66
C ILE A 108 5.38 15.21 2.73
N MET A 109 5.38 15.67 3.99
CA MET A 109 6.19 15.06 5.06
C MET A 109 5.91 13.56 5.30
N PRO A 110 4.64 13.11 5.44
CA PRO A 110 4.35 11.67 5.56
C PRO A 110 4.89 10.83 4.39
N LEU A 111 4.91 11.43 3.20
CA LEU A 111 5.37 10.75 1.98
C LEU A 111 6.89 10.61 1.95
N LEU A 112 7.62 11.62 2.42
CA LEU A 112 9.07 11.53 2.57
C LEU A 112 9.45 10.50 3.63
N ILE A 113 8.71 10.44 4.74
CA ILE A 113 8.89 9.41 5.77
C ILE A 113 8.64 8.02 5.18
N LEU A 114 7.55 7.85 4.43
CA LEU A 114 7.25 6.60 3.72
C LEU A 114 8.37 6.21 2.75
N PHE A 115 8.86 7.15 1.94
CA PHE A 115 9.97 6.91 1.02
C PHE A 115 11.24 6.47 1.74
N LEU A 116 11.59 7.14 2.83
CA LEU A 116 12.76 6.81 3.64
C LEU A 116 12.64 5.41 4.24
N LEU A 117 11.46 5.07 4.78
CA LEU A 117 11.17 3.75 5.31
C LEU A 117 11.33 2.68 4.23
N MET A 118 10.79 2.92 3.03
CA MET A 118 10.79 1.97 1.92
C MET A 118 12.14 1.83 1.19
N SER A 119 13.07 2.77 1.37
CA SER A 119 14.35 2.78 0.63
C SER A 119 15.28 1.59 0.90
N ASP A 120 15.08 0.85 2.00
CA ASP A 120 15.84 -0.39 2.31
C ASP A 120 15.24 -1.66 1.67
N GLY A 121 14.24 -1.52 0.80
CA GLY A 121 13.60 -2.60 0.04
C GLY A 121 12.20 -2.94 0.58
N ILE A 122 11.22 -3.00 -0.33
CA ILE A 122 9.79 -3.09 0.02
C ILE A 122 9.27 -4.53 0.12
N THR A 123 9.93 -5.55 -0.44
CA THR A 123 9.29 -6.87 -0.61
C THR A 123 10.23 -8.05 -0.44
N THR A 124 9.69 -9.17 0.07
CA THR A 124 10.32 -10.44 0.51
C THR A 124 11.15 -10.33 1.78
N LYS A 125 10.47 -10.34 2.95
CA LYS A 125 11.04 -10.02 4.29
C LYS A 125 12.13 -8.94 4.21
N ALA A 126 11.74 -7.84 3.56
CA ALA A 126 12.55 -6.66 3.21
C ALA A 126 13.82 -6.95 2.38
N GLY A 127 13.58 -7.35 1.13
CA GLY A 127 14.53 -7.30 0.02
C GLY A 127 15.40 -8.54 -0.16
N GLN A 128 15.04 -9.69 0.42
CA GLN A 128 15.76 -10.94 0.22
C GLN A 128 14.96 -11.84 -0.71
N TRP A 129 15.24 -11.70 -1.99
CA TRP A 129 14.62 -12.53 -3.01
C TRP A 129 15.09 -13.97 -2.87
N ASN A 130 14.17 -14.90 -2.61
CA ASN A 130 14.43 -16.32 -2.80
C ASN A 130 13.60 -16.87 -3.97
N VAL A 131 13.99 -18.04 -4.45
CA VAL A 131 13.26 -18.76 -5.50
C VAL A 131 11.82 -19.02 -5.03
N GLN A 132 10.87 -18.55 -5.85
CA GLN A 132 9.42 -18.74 -5.83
C GLN A 132 8.83 -19.47 -4.60
N GLY A 133 8.08 -18.72 -3.77
CA GLY A 133 7.20 -19.29 -2.75
C GLY A 133 7.88 -19.75 -1.45
N VAL A 134 9.19 -19.57 -1.30
CA VAL A 134 9.93 -19.94 -0.08
C VAL A 134 10.37 -18.68 0.67
N ASP A 135 10.08 -18.65 1.96
CA ASP A 135 10.53 -17.58 2.86
C ASP A 135 12.08 -17.51 2.89
N PRO A 136 12.68 -16.33 2.65
CA PRO A 136 14.13 -16.17 2.76
C PRO A 136 14.61 -16.22 4.22
N GLU A 137 15.87 -16.60 4.43
CA GLU A 137 16.55 -16.44 5.72
C GLU A 137 16.74 -14.96 6.04
N ILE A 138 16.09 -14.50 7.12
CA ILE A 138 16.02 -13.07 7.51
C ILE A 138 17.40 -12.57 7.97
N HIS A 139 17.97 -11.64 7.23
CA HIS A 139 19.18 -10.91 7.62
C HIS A 139 18.89 -9.41 7.79
N VAL A 140 18.91 -8.94 9.03
CA VAL A 140 18.59 -7.54 9.37
C VAL A 140 19.68 -6.62 8.83
N ARG A 141 19.30 -5.65 7.98
CA ARG A 141 20.21 -4.69 7.34
C ARG A 141 20.28 -3.33 8.02
N GLY A 142 19.34 -3.04 8.92
CA GLY A 142 19.24 -1.77 9.63
C GLY A 142 17.90 -1.58 10.35
N ILE A 143 17.72 -0.44 11.01
CA ILE A 143 16.53 -0.13 11.83
C ILE A 143 15.26 -0.11 10.99
N ARG A 144 15.30 0.46 9.77
CA ARG A 144 14.14 0.56 8.88
C ARG A 144 13.68 -0.82 8.40
N HIS A 145 14.64 -1.66 8.02
CA HIS A 145 14.39 -3.06 7.72
C HIS A 145 13.77 -3.77 8.94
N GLN A 146 14.31 -3.59 10.14
CA GLN A 146 13.74 -4.19 11.36
C GLN A 146 12.29 -3.76 11.62
N LEU A 147 11.94 -2.49 11.38
CA LEU A 147 10.56 -2.00 11.53
C LEU A 147 9.60 -2.71 10.57
N PHE A 148 9.97 -2.88 9.30
CA PHE A 148 9.16 -3.64 8.35
C PHE A 148 9.06 -5.12 8.72
N LEU A 149 10.15 -5.75 9.16
CA LEU A 149 10.09 -7.14 9.64
C LEU A 149 9.14 -7.29 10.84
N ASN A 150 9.18 -6.34 11.78
CA ASN A 150 8.28 -6.35 12.92
C ASN A 150 6.82 -6.17 12.49
N TRP A 151 6.56 -5.34 11.47
CA TRP A 151 5.24 -5.22 10.88
C TRP A 151 4.75 -6.53 10.28
N HIS A 152 5.57 -7.19 9.44
CA HIS A 152 5.23 -8.48 8.85
C HIS A 152 4.95 -9.54 9.93
N LYS A 153 5.83 -9.66 10.93
CA LYS A 153 5.64 -10.57 12.06
C LYS A 153 4.36 -10.30 12.83
N LEU A 154 4.01 -9.03 13.05
CA LEU A 154 2.77 -8.65 13.72
C LEU A 154 1.54 -9.08 12.90
N CYS A 155 1.57 -8.84 11.59
CA CYS A 155 0.50 -9.26 10.70
C CYS A 155 0.36 -10.79 10.66
N ASP A 156 1.47 -11.51 10.54
CA ASP A 156 1.47 -12.98 10.53
C ASP A 156 0.98 -13.56 11.86
N PHE A 157 1.34 -12.93 12.99
CA PHE A 157 0.84 -13.31 14.31
C PHE A 157 -0.69 -13.12 14.44
N ILE A 158 -1.23 -12.02 13.92
CA ILE A 158 -2.66 -11.70 14.04
C ILE A 158 -3.51 -12.52 13.07
N PHE A 159 -3.07 -12.65 11.82
CA PHE A 159 -3.88 -13.20 10.73
C PHE A 159 -3.50 -14.64 10.35
N GLY A 160 -2.40 -15.18 10.89
CA GLY A 160 -1.86 -16.47 10.50
C GLY A 160 -1.38 -16.49 9.05
N ASP A 161 -1.15 -17.69 8.52
CA ASP A 161 -0.81 -17.87 7.11
C ASP A 161 -2.05 -17.77 6.22
N VAL A 162 -1.91 -17.05 5.10
CA VAL A 162 -2.90 -17.03 4.03
C VAL A 162 -2.96 -18.44 3.44
N LYS A 163 -4.03 -19.18 3.76
CA LYS A 163 -4.33 -20.47 3.12
C LYS A 163 -4.54 -20.22 1.63
N THR A 164 -3.73 -20.84 0.78
CA THR A 164 -3.81 -20.72 -0.69
C THR A 164 -4.92 -21.58 -1.30
N ASP A 165 -5.53 -22.50 -0.54
CA ASP A 165 -6.58 -23.43 -1.00
C ASP A 165 -7.78 -22.78 -1.74
N PRO A 166 -8.37 -21.66 -1.29
CA PRO A 166 -9.47 -21.03 -2.02
C PRO A 166 -9.02 -20.23 -3.25
N LEU A 167 -7.76 -19.79 -3.31
CA LEU A 167 -7.19 -19.04 -4.44
C LEU A 167 -6.89 -19.97 -5.63
N ILE A 168 -6.34 -21.16 -5.36
CA ILE A 168 -6.11 -22.22 -6.36
C ILE A 168 -7.44 -22.60 -7.04
N LYS A 169 -8.54 -22.69 -6.29
CA LYS A 169 -9.87 -23.00 -6.85
C LYS A 169 -10.41 -21.94 -7.81
N ILE A 170 -10.12 -20.65 -7.57
CA ILE A 170 -10.55 -19.57 -8.46
C ILE A 170 -9.71 -19.57 -9.73
N GLU A 171 -8.41 -19.83 -9.60
CA GLU A 171 -7.49 -19.94 -10.72
C GLU A 171 -7.84 -21.15 -11.61
N ASP A 172 -8.07 -22.32 -11.01
CA ASP A 172 -8.55 -23.52 -11.69
C ASP A 172 -9.91 -23.28 -12.38
N PHE A 173 -10.82 -22.56 -11.72
CA PHE A 173 -12.12 -22.22 -12.29
C PHE A 173 -11.99 -21.28 -13.49
N LEU A 174 -11.20 -20.22 -13.41
CA LEU A 174 -10.96 -19.29 -14.52
C LEU A 174 -10.19 -19.95 -15.66
N PHE A 175 -9.23 -20.82 -15.35
CA PHE A 175 -8.49 -21.60 -16.34
C PHE A 175 -9.41 -22.60 -17.06
N SER A 176 -10.34 -23.24 -16.34
CA SER A 176 -11.36 -24.12 -16.90
C SER A 176 -12.32 -23.39 -17.86
N ILE A 177 -12.72 -22.15 -17.52
CA ILE A 177 -13.55 -21.30 -18.38
C ILE A 177 -12.78 -20.86 -19.62
N SER A 178 -11.48 -20.58 -19.50
CA SER A 178 -10.67 -20.24 -20.68
C SER A 178 -10.55 -21.44 -21.61
N LYS A 179 -10.28 -22.63 -21.07
CA LYS A 179 -10.10 -23.86 -21.84
C LYS A 179 -11.39 -24.30 -22.53
N SER A 180 -12.55 -24.10 -21.91
CA SER A 180 -13.84 -24.37 -22.55
C SER A 180 -14.15 -23.40 -23.70
N ARG A 181 -13.58 -22.20 -23.70
CA ARG A 181 -13.83 -21.16 -24.72
C ARG A 181 -12.88 -21.23 -25.92
N PHE A 182 -11.79 -22.00 -25.83
CA PHE A 182 -10.79 -22.21 -26.90
C PHE A 182 -10.88 -23.60 -27.56
N ASN A 183 -11.80 -24.46 -27.10
CA ASN A 183 -12.06 -25.79 -27.65
C ASN A 183 -13.38 -25.89 -28.43
N ASP A 184 -14.06 -24.75 -28.65
CA ASP A 184 -15.16 -24.57 -29.61
C ASP A 184 -14.66 -23.75 -30.81
#